data_AF-A0A6G0JU78-F1
#
_entry.id   AF-A0A6G0JU78-F1
#
_cell.length_a   1.000
_cell.length_b   1.000
_cell.length_c   1.000
_cell.angle_alpha   90.00
_cell.angle_beta   90.00
_cell.angle_gamma   90.00
#
_symmetry.space_group_name_H-M   'P 1'
#
loop_
_entity.id
_entity.type
_entity.pdbx_description
1 polymer ?
#
loop_
_entity_poly.entity_id
_entity_poly.type
_entity_poly.pdbx_seq_one_letter_code
_entity_poly.pdbx_strand_id
1 'polypeptide(L)'
;MRWRGIVLLYVYSIDAATVANVLGVLARSLGRWYRRFRTTGNVLKGEPRARTSRWSPEVCTFGRLYVQTHPCFYFEELRLELQAHYKNTINVSDSTICRALRFDLNLTRKLLTKRARESVPRERREYAARLSPYYSGPDQLVFIDETSKDGR
;
A
#
# COMPACT_ATOMS: atom_id res chain seq x y z
N MET A 1 -5.66 -27.14 -6.73
CA MET A 1 -6.12 -28.08 -5.66
C MET A 1 -7.53 -27.80 -5.17
N ARG A 2 -7.87 -26.59 -4.70
CA ARG A 2 -9.20 -26.30 -4.12
C ARG A 2 -10.38 -26.59 -5.05
N TRP A 3 -10.37 -26.03 -6.26
CA TRP A 3 -11.42 -26.27 -7.26
C TRP A 3 -11.51 -27.74 -7.68
N ARG A 4 -10.37 -28.41 -7.88
CA ARG A 4 -10.33 -29.85 -8.18
C ARG A 4 -11.06 -30.68 -7.11
N GLY A 5 -10.83 -30.40 -5.83
CA GLY A 5 -11.54 -31.06 -4.74
C GLY A 5 -13.05 -30.81 -4.74
N ILE A 6 -13.50 -29.60 -5.07
CA ILE A 6 -14.93 -29.29 -5.18
C ILE A 6 -15.57 -29.97 -6.37
N VAL A 7 -14.91 -29.98 -7.53
CA VAL A 7 -15.43 -30.65 -8.73
C VAL A 7 -15.60 -32.15 -8.47
N LEU A 8 -14.61 -32.82 -7.87
CA LEU A 8 -14.70 -34.25 -7.54
C LEU A 8 -15.84 -34.55 -6.53
N LEU A 9 -16.03 -33.68 -5.54
CA LEU A 9 -17.05 -33.86 -4.51
C LEU A 9 -18.48 -33.50 -4.98
N TYR A 10 -18.63 -32.42 -5.75
CA TYR A 10 -19.92 -31.82 -6.09
C TYR A 10 -20.45 -32.23 -7.47
N VAL A 11 -19.56 -32.34 -8.47
CA VAL A 11 -19.95 -32.71 -9.86
C VAL A 11 -19.93 -34.23 -10.02
N TYR A 12 -18.87 -34.87 -9.51
CA TYR A 12 -18.68 -36.31 -9.65
C TYR A 12 -19.19 -37.13 -8.46
N SER A 13 -19.73 -36.47 -7.43
CA SER A 13 -20.30 -37.11 -6.23
C SER A 13 -19.37 -38.12 -5.54
N ILE A 14 -18.05 -37.93 -5.66
CA ILE A 14 -17.05 -38.80 -5.03
C ILE A 14 -17.00 -38.48 -3.54
N ASP A 15 -16.86 -39.51 -2.70
CA ASP A 15 -16.84 -39.31 -1.26
C ASP A 15 -15.66 -38.42 -0.79
N ALA A 16 -15.91 -37.66 0.26
CA ALA A 16 -14.95 -36.69 0.78
C ALA A 16 -13.65 -37.32 1.32
N ALA A 17 -13.68 -38.59 1.77
CA ALA A 17 -12.51 -39.28 2.29
C ALA A 17 -11.57 -39.72 1.16
N THR A 18 -12.11 -40.25 0.07
CA THR A 18 -11.37 -40.60 -1.15
C THR A 18 -10.78 -39.36 -1.79
N VAL A 19 -11.56 -38.27 -1.93
CA VAL A 19 -11.02 -37.00 -2.47
C VAL A 19 -9.92 -36.44 -1.57
N ALA A 20 -10.07 -36.53 -0.25
CA ALA A 20 -9.04 -36.12 0.71
C ALA A 20 -7.75 -36.92 0.55
N ASN A 21 -7.84 -38.25 0.43
CA ASN A 21 -6.71 -39.15 0.24
C ASN A 21 -6.02 -38.91 -1.11
N VAL A 22 -6.76 -38.89 -2.22
CA VAL A 22 -6.23 -38.70 -3.57
C VAL A 22 -5.54 -37.35 -3.73
N LEU A 23 -6.10 -36.28 -3.16
CA LEU A 23 -5.53 -34.95 -3.25
C LEU A 23 -4.48 -34.64 -2.16
N GLY A 24 -4.25 -35.56 -1.22
CA GLY A 24 -3.32 -35.37 -0.10
C GLY A 24 -3.73 -34.21 0.82
N VAL A 25 -5.04 -33.98 1.01
CA VAL A 25 -5.57 -32.88 1.82
C VAL A 25 -6.39 -33.42 2.97
N LEU A 26 -6.32 -32.76 4.13
CA LEU A 26 -7.15 -33.16 5.28
C LEU A 26 -8.65 -32.98 4.94
N ALA A 27 -9.48 -33.96 5.32
CA ALA A 27 -10.94 -33.91 5.11
C ALA A 27 -11.57 -32.62 5.67
N ARG A 28 -11.05 -32.11 6.80
CA ARG A 28 -11.46 -30.81 7.38
C ARG A 28 -11.26 -29.62 6.43
N SER A 29 -10.19 -29.64 5.63
CA SER A 29 -9.88 -28.60 4.65
C SER A 29 -10.84 -28.67 3.47
N LEU A 30 -11.11 -29.89 2.98
CA LEU A 30 -12.09 -30.15 1.93
C LEU A 30 -13.50 -29.71 2.37
N GLY A 31 -13.90 -30.03 3.60
CA GLY A 31 -15.18 -29.58 4.17
C GLY A 31 -15.30 -28.05 4.28
N ARG A 32 -14.22 -27.35 4.67
CA ARG A 32 -14.20 -25.88 4.67
C ARG A 32 -14.35 -25.29 3.27
N TRP A 33 -13.70 -25.91 2.28
CA TRP A 33 -13.82 -25.49 0.88
C TRP A 33 -15.24 -25.69 0.37
N TYR A 34 -15.83 -26.85 0.63
CA TYR A 34 -17.18 -27.20 0.19
C TYR A 34 -18.23 -26.28 0.81
N ARG A 35 -18.14 -26.04 2.12
CA ARG A 35 -19.00 -25.08 2.82
C ARG A 35 -18.91 -23.70 2.18
N ARG A 36 -17.68 -23.21 1.93
CA ARG A 36 -17.47 -21.90 1.31
C ARG A 36 -18.06 -21.83 -0.10
N PHE A 37 -17.83 -22.85 -0.92
CA PHE A 37 -18.41 -22.97 -2.24
C PHE A 37 -19.94 -22.88 -2.21
N ARG A 38 -20.61 -23.60 -1.31
CA ARG A 38 -22.07 -23.51 -1.18
C ARG A 38 -22.56 -22.14 -0.75
N THR A 39 -21.79 -21.41 0.06
CA THR A 39 -22.21 -20.09 0.57
C THR A 39 -21.89 -18.94 -0.38
N THR A 40 -20.78 -19.00 -1.13
CA THR A 40 -20.27 -17.85 -1.90
C THR A 40 -20.05 -18.17 -3.38
N GLY A 41 -20.32 -19.39 -3.84
CA GLY A 41 -20.02 -19.85 -5.20
C GLY A 41 -18.53 -19.93 -5.53
N ASN A 42 -17.63 -19.73 -4.56
CA ASN A 42 -16.19 -19.63 -4.80
C ASN A 42 -15.40 -20.37 -3.71
N VAL A 43 -14.22 -20.87 -4.05
CA VAL A 43 -13.34 -21.65 -3.17
C VAL A 43 -12.05 -20.91 -2.83
N LEU A 44 -11.82 -19.77 -3.46
CA LEU A 44 -10.68 -18.91 -3.16
C LEU A 44 -10.81 -18.29 -1.77
N LYS A 45 -9.67 -18.03 -1.13
CA LYS A 45 -9.64 -17.22 0.08
C LYS A 45 -10.16 -15.83 -0.29
N GLY A 46 -10.94 -15.21 0.61
CA GLY A 46 -11.28 -13.80 0.44
C GLY A 46 -10.00 -12.97 0.56
N GLU A 47 -10.08 -11.70 0.18
CA GLU A 47 -8.95 -10.80 0.39
C GLU A 47 -8.46 -10.90 1.84
N PRO A 48 -7.13 -10.90 2.06
CA PRO A 48 -6.58 -10.85 3.41
C PRO A 48 -7.27 -9.71 4.15
N ARG A 49 -7.69 -9.99 5.39
CA ARG A 49 -8.25 -8.94 6.25
C ARG A 49 -7.26 -7.78 6.25
N ALA A 50 -7.74 -6.59 5.88
CA ALA A 50 -6.88 -5.43 5.75
C ALA A 50 -6.06 -5.28 7.03
N ARG A 51 -4.73 -5.39 6.91
CA ARG A 51 -3.80 -5.18 8.03
C ARG A 51 -3.63 -3.68 8.19
N THR A 52 -4.72 -2.98 8.51
CA THR A 52 -4.66 -1.56 8.83
C THR A 52 -3.92 -1.40 10.14
N SER A 53 -3.07 -0.38 10.23
CA SER A 53 -2.55 0.03 11.52
C SER A 53 -3.68 0.72 12.30
N ARG A 54 -3.53 0.78 13.62
CA ARG A 54 -4.56 1.22 14.56
C ARG A 54 -4.73 2.74 14.62
N TRP A 55 -4.19 3.50 13.66
CA TRP A 55 -4.36 4.95 13.65
C TRP A 55 -5.82 5.30 13.37
N SER A 56 -6.37 6.20 14.20
CA SER A 56 -7.71 6.74 13.94
C SER A 56 -7.70 7.55 12.63
N PRO A 57 -8.87 7.76 12.01
CA PRO A 57 -8.98 8.60 10.82
C PRO A 57 -8.44 10.02 11.03
N GLU A 58 -8.59 10.56 12.24
CA GLU A 58 -8.08 11.88 12.63
C GLU A 58 -6.56 11.95 12.56
N VAL A 59 -5.88 10.97 13.16
CA VAL A 59 -4.40 10.87 13.13
C VAL A 59 -3.91 10.69 11.69
N CYS A 60 -4.62 9.89 10.89
CA CYS A 60 -4.30 9.73 9.48
C CYS A 60 -4.42 11.06 8.72
N THR A 61 -5.48 11.83 8.98
CA THR A 61 -5.70 13.13 8.35
C THR A 61 -4.60 14.12 8.72
N PHE A 62 -4.24 14.19 10.00
CA PHE A 62 -3.11 14.98 10.48
C PHE A 62 -1.80 14.57 9.79
N GLY A 63 -1.49 13.27 9.76
CA GLY A 63 -0.28 12.77 9.12
C GLY A 63 -0.19 13.10 7.63
N ARG A 64 -1.31 13.05 6.88
CA ARG A 64 -1.33 13.48 5.47
C ARG A 64 -1.05 14.98 5.34
N LEU A 65 -1.72 15.79 6.16
CA LEU A 65 -1.56 17.24 6.12
C LEU A 65 -0.12 17.64 6.45
N TYR A 66 0.45 17.07 7.50
CA TYR A 66 1.82 17.33 7.93
C TYR A 66 2.85 17.04 6.83
N VAL A 67 2.72 15.89 6.17
CA VAL A 67 3.61 15.49 5.06
C VAL A 67 3.45 16.40 3.83
N GLN A 68 2.28 16.99 3.62
CA GLN A 68 2.04 17.95 2.53
C GLN A 68 2.64 19.33 2.82
N THR A 69 2.52 19.80 4.07
CA THR A 69 3.05 21.10 4.49
C THR A 69 4.56 21.09 4.69
N HIS A 70 5.12 19.95 5.08
CA HIS A 70 6.57 19.79 5.36
C HIS A 70 7.18 18.69 4.46
N PRO A 71 7.36 18.91 3.15
CA PRO A 71 7.86 17.87 2.23
C PRO A 71 9.28 17.35 2.51
N CYS A 72 10.09 18.07 3.29
CA CYS A 72 11.46 17.70 3.69
C CYS A 72 11.61 17.40 5.19
N PHE A 73 10.54 16.98 5.87
CA PHE A 73 10.60 16.68 7.30
C PHE A 73 11.53 15.50 7.65
N TYR A 74 12.16 15.57 8.81
CA TYR A 74 12.84 14.43 9.43
C TYR A 74 11.84 13.54 10.16
N PHE A 75 12.09 12.24 10.19
CA PHE A 75 11.20 11.29 10.84
C PHE A 75 10.97 11.60 12.33
N GLU A 76 12.00 12.11 12.99
CA GLU A 76 11.99 12.57 14.38
C GLU A 76 11.04 13.75 14.59
N GLU A 77 10.94 14.68 13.64
CA GLU A 77 10.03 15.83 13.70
C GLU A 77 8.57 15.34 13.64
N LEU A 78 8.26 14.45 12.69
CA LEU A 78 6.94 13.82 12.63
C LEU A 78 6.61 13.06 13.92
N ARG A 79 7.60 12.39 14.52
CA ARG A 79 7.40 11.69 15.80
C ARG A 79 7.09 12.66 16.93
N LEU A 80 7.81 13.78 17.03
CA LEU A 80 7.58 14.80 18.06
C LEU A 80 6.19 15.44 17.91
N GLU A 81 5.77 15.74 16.69
CA GLU A 81 4.46 16.32 16.38
C GLU A 81 3.31 15.35 16.71
N LEU A 82 3.47 14.08 16.35
CA LEU A 82 2.51 13.04 16.73
C LEU A 82 2.46 12.84 18.25
N GLN A 83 3.58 12.95 18.95
CA GLN A 83 3.59 12.93 20.42
C GLN A 83 2.91 14.16 21.00
N ALA A 84 3.17 15.36 20.48
CA ALA A 84 2.56 16.59 20.99
C ALA A 84 1.02 16.55 20.88
N HIS A 85 0.50 16.07 19.75
CA HIS A 85 -0.94 16.07 19.47
C HIS A 85 -1.68 14.81 19.94
N TYR A 86 -1.02 13.64 20.00
CA TYR A 86 -1.70 12.35 20.19
C TYR A 86 -1.02 11.40 21.18
N LYS A 87 -0.16 11.89 22.10
CA LYS A 87 0.59 11.06 23.09
C LYS A 87 -0.24 10.00 23.79
N ASN A 88 -1.48 10.34 24.14
CA ASN A 88 -2.37 9.51 24.95
C ASN A 88 -3.26 8.60 24.11
N THR A 89 -3.29 8.78 22.78
CA THR A 89 -4.23 8.13 21.87
C THR A 89 -3.57 7.05 21.02
N ILE A 90 -2.29 7.24 20.66
CA ILE A 90 -1.56 6.30 19.81
C ILE A 90 -0.19 5.96 20.39
N ASN A 91 0.27 4.74 20.12
CA ASN A 91 1.66 4.38 20.34
C ASN A 91 2.52 5.03 19.25
N VAL A 92 3.48 5.87 19.66
CA VAL A 92 4.36 6.65 18.76
C VAL A 92 5.74 6.01 18.60
N SER A 93 5.86 4.69 18.78
CA SER A 93 7.10 3.97 18.44
C SER A 93 7.38 4.02 16.94
N ASP A 94 8.66 4.06 16.57
CA ASP A 94 9.11 4.16 15.17
C ASP A 94 8.49 3.07 14.28
N SER A 95 8.36 1.85 14.80
CA SER A 95 7.73 0.73 14.08
C SER A 95 6.23 0.95 13.80
N THR A 96 5.53 1.64 14.69
CA THR A 96 4.10 1.95 14.55
C THR A 96 3.90 3.06 13.54
N ILE A 97 4.69 4.13 13.62
CA ILE A 97 4.68 5.24 12.66
C ILE A 97 5.02 4.72 11.26
N CYS A 98 6.11 3.94 11.11
CA CYS A 98 6.49 3.38 9.81
C CYS A 98 5.39 2.48 9.21
N ARG A 99 4.71 1.69 10.06
CA ARG A 99 3.59 0.85 9.61
C ARG A 99 2.41 1.71 9.17
N ALA A 100 2.05 2.73 9.93
CA ALA A 100 0.94 3.61 9.59
C ALA A 100 1.19 4.43 8.32
N LEU A 101 2.40 5.01 8.19
CA LEU A 101 2.84 5.69 6.97
C LEU A 101 2.67 4.78 5.74
N ARG A 102 3.12 3.53 5.83
CA ARG A 102 3.05 2.58 4.72
C ARG A 102 1.64 2.10 4.41
N PHE A 103 0.89 1.64 5.42
CA PHE A 103 -0.35 0.88 5.22
C PHE A 103 -1.62 1.73 5.31
N ASP A 104 -1.63 2.79 6.12
CA ASP A 104 -2.81 3.65 6.27
C ASP A 104 -2.71 4.89 5.38
N LEU A 105 -1.49 5.42 5.21
CA LEU A 105 -1.25 6.64 4.45
C LEU A 105 -0.75 6.38 3.02
N ASN A 106 -0.34 5.15 2.69
CA ASN A 106 0.30 4.79 1.42
C ASN A 106 1.56 5.63 1.09
N LEU A 107 2.21 6.15 2.13
CA LEU A 107 3.46 6.89 2.05
C LEU A 107 4.63 5.90 2.10
N THR A 108 5.09 5.51 0.91
CA THR A 108 6.27 4.67 0.77
C THR A 108 7.55 5.49 0.91
N ARG A 109 8.65 4.85 1.31
CA ARG A 109 9.99 5.48 1.30
C ARG A 109 10.31 6.09 -0.06
N LYS A 110 9.98 5.41 -1.16
CA LYS A 110 10.16 5.92 -2.53
C LYS A 110 9.45 7.26 -2.74
N LEU A 111 8.18 7.36 -2.33
CA LEU A 111 7.39 8.58 -2.47
C LEU A 111 7.96 9.71 -1.60
N LEU A 112 8.31 9.43 -0.34
CA LEU A 112 8.87 10.42 0.57
C LEU A 112 10.24 10.93 0.09
N THR A 113 11.13 10.02 -0.34
CA THR A 113 12.44 10.39 -0.90
C THR A 113 12.31 11.20 -2.19
N LYS A 114 11.37 10.82 -3.08
CA LYS A 114 11.09 11.60 -4.29
C LYS A 114 10.67 13.02 -3.94
N ARG A 115 9.70 13.17 -3.03
CA ARG A 115 9.23 14.49 -2.58
C ARG A 115 10.32 15.34 -1.94
N ALA A 116 11.14 14.76 -1.07
CA ALA A 116 12.26 15.48 -0.46
C ALA A 116 13.26 15.97 -1.52
N ARG A 117 13.56 15.16 -2.54
CA ARG A 117 14.42 15.55 -3.67
C ARG A 117 13.81 16.64 -4.55
N GLU A 118 12.51 16.58 -4.78
CA GLU A 118 11.79 17.58 -5.60
C GLU A 118 11.51 18.88 -4.84
N SER A 119 11.53 18.82 -3.51
CA SER A 119 11.30 19.93 -2.61
C SER A 119 12.59 20.72 -2.40
N VAL A 120 13.06 21.35 -3.48
CA VAL A 120 14.11 22.37 -3.43
C VAL A 120 13.59 23.69 -4.00
N PRO A 121 12.79 24.45 -3.21
CA PRO A 121 12.11 25.65 -3.71
C PRO A 121 13.08 26.75 -4.15
N ARG A 122 14.29 26.79 -3.58
CA ARG A 122 15.33 27.76 -3.95
C ARG A 122 15.93 27.44 -5.31
N GLU A 123 16.44 26.23 -5.50
CA GLU A 123 17.04 25.80 -6.77
C GLU A 123 16.03 25.86 -7.92
N ARG A 124 14.76 25.48 -7.67
CA ARG A 124 13.69 25.63 -8.66
C ARG A 124 13.48 27.09 -9.08
N ARG A 125 13.47 28.02 -8.12
CA ARG A 125 13.36 29.46 -8.39
C ARG A 125 14.57 29.98 -9.15
N GLU A 126 15.78 29.61 -8.75
CA GLU A 126 17.02 30.02 -9.41
C GLU A 126 17.13 29.45 -10.82
N TYR A 127 16.71 28.20 -11.04
CA TYR A 127 16.64 27.59 -12.36
C TYR A 127 15.63 28.30 -13.27
N ALA A 128 14.42 28.58 -12.77
CA ALA A 128 13.42 29.35 -13.51
C ALA A 128 13.91 30.77 -13.84
N ALA A 129 14.54 31.46 -12.89
CA ALA A 129 15.11 32.79 -13.08
C ALA A 129 16.23 32.80 -14.13
N ARG A 130 17.04 31.73 -14.22
CA ARG A 130 18.07 31.60 -15.27
C ARG A 130 17.49 31.39 -16.66
N LEU A 131 16.33 30.74 -16.76
CA LEU A 131 15.66 30.47 -18.04
C LEU A 131 14.82 31.65 -18.53
N SER A 132 14.26 32.44 -17.61
CA SER A 132 13.36 33.56 -17.89
C SER A 132 13.87 34.56 -18.94
N PRO A 133 15.17 34.90 -19.03
CA PRO A 133 15.66 35.81 -20.06
C PRO A 133 15.64 35.23 -21.48
N TYR A 134 15.70 33.90 -21.61
CA TYR A 134 15.85 33.22 -22.90
C TYR A 134 14.54 32.65 -23.43
N TYR A 135 13.61 32.33 -22.54
CA TYR A 135 12.35 31.68 -22.86
C TYR A 135 11.18 32.45 -22.22
N SER A 136 10.21 32.80 -23.04
CA SER A 136 9.00 33.56 -22.67
C SER A 136 7.72 32.78 -22.93
N GLY A 137 7.78 31.72 -23.75
CA GLY A 137 6.65 30.87 -24.10
C GLY A 137 6.98 29.37 -24.06
N PRO A 138 5.98 28.50 -23.82
CA PRO A 138 6.16 27.05 -23.74
C PRO A 138 6.50 26.41 -25.09
N ASP A 139 6.14 27.06 -26.21
CA ASP A 139 6.44 26.65 -27.58
C ASP A 139 7.94 26.67 -27.93
N GLN A 140 8.75 27.32 -27.09
CA GLN A 140 10.19 27.46 -27.26
C GLN A 140 11.01 26.33 -26.61
N LEU A 141 10.34 25.40 -25.91
CA LEU A 141 11.00 24.34 -25.12
C LEU A 141 10.56 22.96 -25.60
N VAL A 142 11.54 22.11 -25.90
CA VAL A 142 11.32 20.68 -26.18
C VAL A 142 11.93 19.88 -25.03
N PHE A 143 11.08 19.13 -24.33
CA PHE A 143 11.50 18.25 -23.24
C PHE A 143 11.63 16.82 -23.77
N ILE A 144 12.80 16.23 -23.53
CA ILE A 144 13.07 14.82 -23.84
C ILE A 144 13.29 14.14 -22.50
N ASP A 145 12.42 13.19 -22.15
CA ASP A 145 12.56 12.35 -20.96
C ASP A 145 12.82 10.91 -21.39
N GLU A 146 14.03 10.44 -21.10
CA GLU A 146 14.38 9.03 -21.32
C GLU A 146 13.78 8.19 -20.21
N THR A 147 12.58 7.68 -20.45
CA THR A 147 11.99 6.66 -19.58
C THR A 147 12.52 5.28 -20.00
N SER A 148 13.29 4.64 -19.11
CA SER A 148 13.68 3.24 -19.32
C SER A 148 12.42 2.37 -19.33
N LYS A 149 12.13 1.71 -20.46
CA LYS A 149 11.14 0.62 -20.49
C LYS A 149 11.73 -0.59 -19.76
N ASP A 150 11.36 -0.77 -18.49
CA ASP A 150 11.70 -1.98 -17.75
C ASP A 150 10.83 -3.13 -18.29
N GLY A 151 11.42 -3.99 -19.12
CA GLY A 151 10.75 -5.11 -19.79
C GLY A 151 10.60 -6.35 -18.89
N ARG A 152 10.08 -6.18 -17.67
CA ARG A 152 9.82 -7.27 -16.72
C ARG A 152 8.36 -7.43 -16.41
#